data_AF-K0SB79-F1
#
_entry.id   AF-K0SB79-F1
#
_cell.length_a   1.000
_cell.length_b   1.000
_cell.length_c   1.000
_cell.angle_alpha   90.00
_cell.angle_beta   90.00
_cell.angle_gamma   90.00
#
_symmetry.space_group_name_H-M   'P 1'
#
loop_
_entity.id
_entity.type
_entity.pdbx_description
1 polymer ?
#
loop_
_entity_poly.entity_id
_entity_poly.type
_entity_poly.pdbx_seq_one_letter_code
_entity_poly.pdbx_strand_id
1 'polypeptide(L)'
;MSTYTPAALVRAGAPLKVAIDALISESSNCNDESFEVQAKFVATILEIAGYERANERTLDWRSVSFIPSGQYVQKLVQRFCSQLLEQRGSDVEDDDLASLIYHFSATKSRGSLPDPSSPNFLTFCIDEDNAGPLRIRTFPQHNDVGCSKIWEAGAALAEFLIHNSDLVRNKDVVEFGSGVGFTGLVVAGVSRVTSIHMTDYTSATLENLAFNVELQRDWLIARGVEPKSVTLVG
;
A
#
# COMPACT_ATOMS: atom_id res chain seq x y z
N MET A 1 25.03 22.47 -17.51
CA MET A 1 24.05 23.18 -16.66
C MET A 1 23.74 22.28 -15.48
N SER A 2 23.79 22.80 -14.25
CA SER A 2 23.47 22.00 -13.07
C SER A 2 21.99 21.58 -13.15
N THR A 3 21.73 20.30 -13.39
CA THR A 3 20.38 19.73 -13.44
C THR A 3 19.90 19.59 -12.01
N TYR A 4 19.00 20.48 -11.59
CA TYR A 4 18.29 20.34 -10.32
C TYR A 4 17.39 19.11 -10.40
N THR A 5 17.41 18.26 -9.37
CA THR A 5 16.51 17.10 -9.31
C THR A 5 15.06 17.57 -9.18
N PRO A 6 14.07 16.81 -9.69
CA PRO A 6 12.65 17.15 -9.54
C PRO A 6 12.26 17.41 -8.08
N ALA A 7 12.79 16.62 -7.13
CA ALA A 7 12.58 16.83 -5.71
C ALA A 7 13.17 18.17 -5.19
N ALA A 8 14.35 18.56 -5.67
CA ALA A 8 14.96 19.85 -5.33
C ALA A 8 14.16 21.02 -5.90
N LEU A 9 13.62 20.89 -7.11
CA LEU A 9 12.74 21.89 -7.73
C LEU A 9 11.45 22.07 -6.93
N VAL A 10 10.81 20.98 -6.52
CA VAL A 10 9.59 21.04 -5.72
C VAL A 10 9.89 21.66 -4.35
N ARG A 11 10.96 21.26 -3.65
CA ARG A 11 11.36 21.85 -2.36
C ARG A 11 11.72 23.33 -2.46
N ALA A 12 12.30 23.76 -3.59
CA ALA A 12 12.63 25.17 -3.84
C ALA A 12 11.41 26.04 -4.20
N GLY A 13 10.20 25.47 -4.20
CA GLY A 13 8.98 26.20 -4.57
C GLY A 13 8.88 26.49 -6.07
N ALA A 14 9.57 25.73 -6.92
CA ALA A 14 9.44 25.89 -8.36
C ALA A 14 7.98 25.65 -8.82
N PRO A 15 7.56 26.28 -9.93
CA PRO A 15 6.25 26.00 -10.53
C PRO A 15 6.10 24.51 -10.81
N LEU A 16 4.92 23.96 -10.54
CA LEU A 16 4.68 22.52 -10.62
C LEU A 16 4.94 21.95 -12.03
N LYS A 17 4.62 22.72 -13.07
CA LYS A 17 4.97 22.43 -14.47
C LYS A 17 6.46 22.17 -14.66
N VAL A 18 7.33 22.98 -14.06
CA VAL A 18 8.79 22.85 -14.16
C VAL A 18 9.27 21.58 -13.47
N ALA A 19 8.66 21.20 -12.35
CA ALA A 19 8.96 19.95 -11.66
C ALA A 19 8.48 18.71 -12.44
N ILE A 20 7.30 18.79 -13.06
CA ILE A 20 6.73 17.73 -13.90
C ILE A 20 7.56 17.54 -15.17
N ASP A 21 7.93 18.63 -15.85
CA ASP A 21 8.77 18.59 -17.06
C ASP A 21 10.16 18.02 -16.76
N ALA A 22 10.76 18.41 -15.62
CA ALA A 22 12.03 17.83 -15.16
C ALA A 22 11.88 16.31 -14.96
N LEU A 23 10.80 15.87 -14.33
CA LEU A 23 10.53 14.47 -14.05
C LEU A 23 10.29 13.63 -15.33
N ILE A 24 9.55 14.18 -16.30
CA ILE A 24 9.31 13.55 -17.61
C ILE A 24 10.58 13.56 -18.48
N SER A 25 11.42 14.59 -18.37
CA SER A 25 12.68 14.66 -19.11
C SER A 25 13.73 13.68 -18.58
N GLU A 26 13.78 13.47 -17.25
CA GLU A 26 14.63 12.45 -16.63
C GLU A 26 14.17 11.03 -16.99
N SER A 27 12.86 10.80 -17.15
CA SER A 27 12.34 9.50 -17.60
C SER A 27 12.64 9.22 -19.07
N SER A 28 12.62 10.25 -19.92
CA SER A 28 12.85 10.13 -21.37
C SER A 28 14.30 9.87 -21.76
N ASN A 29 15.27 10.20 -20.88
CA ASN A 29 16.69 9.92 -21.08
C ASN A 29 17.12 8.51 -20.64
N CYS A 30 16.21 7.73 -20.07
CA CYS A 30 16.46 6.35 -19.68
C CYS A 30 16.14 5.44 -20.88
N ASN A 31 17.17 4.87 -21.52
CA ASN A 31 17.02 3.84 -22.55
C ASN A 31 16.56 2.48 -21.99
N ASP A 32 16.27 2.40 -20.69
CA ASP A 32 15.99 1.18 -19.96
C ASP A 32 14.50 1.02 -19.66
N GLU A 33 14.10 -0.24 -19.51
CA GLU A 33 12.72 -0.72 -19.42
C GLU A 33 11.82 0.14 -18.51
N SER A 34 10.55 0.29 -18.88
CA SER A 34 9.43 0.96 -18.17
C SER A 34 9.46 0.88 -16.62
N PHE A 35 10.08 -0.18 -16.10
CA PHE A 35 10.47 -0.42 -14.71
C PHE A 35 11.20 0.75 -14.03
N GLU A 36 12.30 1.24 -14.61
CA GLU A 36 13.18 2.21 -13.93
C GLU A 36 12.52 3.59 -13.81
N VAL A 37 11.69 3.92 -14.81
CA VAL A 37 10.91 5.18 -14.85
C VAL A 37 9.82 5.20 -13.78
N GLN A 38 9.05 4.13 -13.64
CA GLN A 38 7.98 4.05 -12.62
C GLN A 38 8.56 4.07 -11.20
N ALA A 39 9.68 3.39 -10.97
CA ALA A 39 10.36 3.37 -9.67
C ALA A 39 10.90 4.75 -9.27
N LYS A 40 11.59 5.46 -10.19
CA LYS A 40 12.10 6.82 -9.95
C LYS A 40 10.98 7.82 -9.66
N PHE A 41 9.85 7.69 -10.36
CA PHE A 41 8.69 8.54 -10.12
C PHE A 41 8.15 8.34 -8.71
N VAL A 42 7.87 7.10 -8.30
CA VAL A 42 7.34 6.81 -6.96
C VAL A 42 8.28 7.30 -5.86
N ALA A 43 9.60 7.13 -6.04
CA ALA A 43 10.59 7.64 -5.10
C ALA A 43 10.53 9.17 -4.94
N THR A 44 10.42 9.89 -6.05
CA THR A 44 10.31 11.35 -6.06
C THR A 44 9.03 11.82 -5.35
N ILE A 45 7.93 11.12 -5.58
CA ILE A 45 6.63 11.39 -4.92
C ILE A 45 6.73 11.19 -3.41
N LEU A 46 7.34 10.10 -2.96
CA LEU A 46 7.54 9.80 -1.53
C LEU A 46 8.46 10.82 -0.85
N GLU A 47 9.53 11.23 -1.54
CA GLU A 47 10.45 12.27 -1.06
C GLU A 47 9.73 13.61 -0.88
N ILE A 48 8.88 14.00 -1.83
CA ILE A 48 8.11 15.24 -1.78
C ILE A 48 7.00 15.18 -0.72
N ALA A 49 6.36 14.03 -0.53
CA ALA A 49 5.30 13.83 0.46
C ALA A 49 5.79 13.90 1.92
N GLY A 50 7.07 14.23 2.16
CA GLY A 50 7.62 14.41 3.49
C GLY A 50 7.91 13.09 4.22
N TYR A 51 8.10 11.99 3.48
CA TYR A 51 8.55 10.71 4.04
C TYR A 51 10.06 10.74 4.41
N GLU A 52 10.54 11.86 4.94
CA GLU A 52 11.92 12.06 5.43
C GLU A 52 12.15 11.52 6.86
N ARG A 53 11.18 10.81 7.45
CA ARG A 53 11.34 10.28 8.83
C ARG A 53 12.06 8.93 8.97
N ALA A 54 12.51 8.31 7.88
CA ALA A 54 13.20 7.03 7.96
C ALA A 54 14.64 7.08 7.44
N ASN A 55 15.48 7.88 8.12
CA ASN A 55 16.95 7.88 8.02
C ASN A 55 17.56 8.21 6.64
N GLU A 56 18.77 8.76 6.66
CA GLU A 56 19.63 9.06 5.50
C GLU A 56 20.09 7.82 4.71
N ARG A 57 19.24 6.82 4.52
CA ARG A 57 19.49 5.69 3.62
C ARG A 57 18.78 5.95 2.32
N THR A 58 19.55 6.37 1.32
CA THR A 58 19.19 6.27 -0.09
C THR A 58 18.55 4.91 -0.32
N LEU A 59 17.26 4.88 -0.66
CA LEU A 59 16.52 3.65 -0.90
C LEU A 59 17.19 2.93 -2.09
N ASP A 60 17.82 1.77 -1.85
CA ASP A 60 18.40 0.96 -2.93
C ASP A 60 17.27 0.27 -3.69
N TRP A 61 16.76 0.91 -4.74
CA TRP A 61 15.62 0.42 -5.51
C TRP A 61 15.89 -0.90 -6.24
N ARG A 62 17.17 -1.26 -6.47
CA ARG A 62 17.52 -2.59 -7.01
C ARG A 62 17.21 -3.71 -6.03
N SER A 63 17.02 -3.38 -4.75
CA SER A 63 16.58 -4.29 -3.69
C SER A 63 15.05 -4.35 -3.51
N VAL A 64 14.30 -3.44 -4.15
CA VAL A 64 12.84 -3.43 -4.08
C VAL A 64 12.28 -4.50 -5.02
N SER A 65 11.82 -5.60 -4.44
CA SER A 65 11.34 -6.78 -5.17
C SER A 65 9.94 -6.63 -5.76
N PHE A 66 9.29 -5.48 -5.60
CA PHE A 66 7.90 -5.25 -5.98
C PHE A 66 7.69 -3.92 -6.69
N ILE A 67 7.14 -3.98 -7.90
CA ILE A 67 6.81 -2.81 -8.73
C ILE A 67 5.36 -2.42 -8.47
N PRO A 68 5.06 -1.15 -8.14
CA PRO A 68 3.69 -0.71 -8.04
C PRO A 68 2.98 -0.82 -9.39
N SER A 69 1.78 -1.40 -9.42
CA SER A 69 1.02 -1.53 -10.67
C SER A 69 0.79 -0.16 -11.32
N GLY A 70 0.68 -0.10 -12.65
CA GLY A 70 0.37 1.18 -13.34
C GLY A 70 -0.92 1.84 -12.87
N GLN A 71 -1.91 1.06 -12.40
CA GLN A 71 -3.11 1.59 -11.76
C GLN A 71 -2.82 2.23 -10.40
N TYR A 72 -1.92 1.63 -9.62
CA TYR A 72 -1.46 2.22 -8.36
C TYR A 72 -0.70 3.52 -8.64
N VAL A 73 0.22 3.52 -9.62
CA VAL A 73 0.95 4.73 -10.03
C VAL A 73 -0.02 5.82 -10.44
N GLN A 74 -1.03 5.52 -11.26
CA GLN A 74 -2.06 6.50 -11.65
C GLN A 74 -2.80 7.10 -10.44
N LYS A 75 -3.25 6.26 -9.51
CA LYS A 75 -3.93 6.73 -8.29
C LYS A 75 -2.99 7.53 -7.38
N LEU A 76 -1.72 7.15 -7.33
CA LEU A 76 -0.68 7.85 -6.58
C LEU A 76 -0.42 9.23 -7.19
N VAL A 77 -0.28 9.34 -8.51
CA VAL A 77 -0.18 10.62 -9.25
C VAL A 77 -1.36 11.51 -8.91
N GLN A 78 -2.58 10.99 -9.03
CA GLN A 78 -3.81 11.74 -8.76
C GLN A 78 -3.83 12.29 -7.33
N ARG A 79 -3.59 11.42 -6.34
CA ARG A 79 -3.56 11.85 -4.93
C ARG A 79 -2.46 12.84 -4.63
N PHE A 80 -1.27 12.62 -5.18
CA PHE A 80 -0.13 13.51 -5.00
C PHE A 80 -0.40 14.90 -5.55
N CYS A 81 -0.94 14.97 -6.77
CA CYS A 81 -1.35 16.25 -7.37
C CYS A 81 -2.42 16.91 -6.49
N SER A 82 -3.50 16.21 -6.12
CA SER A 82 -4.53 16.79 -5.24
C SER A 82 -3.96 17.36 -3.93
N GLN A 83 -3.08 16.63 -3.25
CA GLN A 83 -2.48 17.07 -1.98
C GLN A 83 -1.53 18.27 -2.14
N LEU A 84 -0.70 18.29 -3.20
CA LEU A 84 0.16 19.45 -3.48
C LEU A 84 -0.65 20.71 -3.78
N LEU A 85 -1.80 20.58 -4.46
CA LEU A 85 -2.67 21.71 -4.81
C LEU A 85 -3.37 22.26 -3.58
N GLU A 86 -3.88 21.38 -2.72
CA GLU A 86 -4.47 21.77 -1.44
C GLU A 86 -3.45 22.52 -0.56
N GLN A 87 -2.18 22.10 -0.54
CA GLN A 87 -1.14 22.74 0.26
C GLN A 87 -0.62 24.07 -0.33
N ARG A 88 -0.62 24.22 -1.66
CA ARG A 88 -0.08 25.43 -2.33
C ARG A 88 -1.15 26.44 -2.74
N GLY A 89 -2.44 26.13 -2.57
CA GLY A 89 -3.55 26.99 -3.01
C GLY A 89 -3.47 27.38 -4.49
N SER A 90 -2.87 26.50 -5.30
CA SER A 90 -2.61 26.71 -6.72
C SER A 90 -3.42 25.70 -7.51
N ASP A 91 -4.05 26.11 -8.61
CA ASP A 91 -4.72 25.19 -9.53
C ASP A 91 -3.70 24.60 -10.52
N VAL A 92 -3.77 23.30 -10.78
CA VAL A 92 -3.07 22.68 -11.92
C VAL A 92 -3.94 22.87 -13.14
N GLU A 93 -3.34 23.36 -14.22
CA GLU A 93 -4.00 23.30 -15.52
C GLU A 93 -4.24 21.82 -15.87
N ASP A 94 -5.49 21.47 -16.19
CA ASP A 94 -5.92 20.09 -16.44
C ASP A 94 -5.01 19.34 -17.46
N ASP A 95 -4.42 20.07 -18.41
CA ASP A 95 -3.53 19.55 -19.43
C ASP A 95 -2.19 18.99 -18.88
N ASP A 96 -1.63 19.61 -17.82
CA ASP A 96 -0.37 19.15 -17.21
C ASP A 96 -0.61 17.84 -16.41
N LEU A 97 -1.73 17.76 -15.68
CA LEU A 97 -2.15 16.54 -14.99
C LEU A 97 -2.50 15.42 -15.98
N ALA A 98 -3.23 15.76 -17.05
CA ALA A 98 -3.59 14.82 -18.10
C ALA A 98 -2.35 14.26 -18.79
N SER A 99 -1.33 15.09 -19.02
CA SER A 99 -0.04 14.66 -19.60
C SER A 99 0.71 13.69 -18.68
N LEU A 100 0.73 13.95 -17.38
CA LEU A 100 1.35 13.07 -16.39
C LEU A 100 0.61 11.73 -16.27
N ILE A 101 -0.72 11.78 -16.18
CA ILE A 101 -1.58 10.58 -16.16
C ILE A 101 -1.40 9.79 -17.46
N TYR A 102 -1.37 10.47 -18.61
CA TYR A 102 -1.16 9.83 -19.91
C TYR A 102 0.21 9.14 -19.98
N HIS A 103 1.28 9.79 -19.53
CA HIS A 103 2.62 9.20 -19.51
C HIS A 103 2.68 7.89 -18.69
N PHE A 104 2.07 7.87 -17.51
CA PHE A 104 1.99 6.66 -16.66
C PHE A 104 0.92 5.64 -17.08
N SER A 105 -0.06 6.06 -17.89
CA SER A 105 -1.10 5.16 -18.43
C SER A 105 -0.70 4.55 -19.77
N ALA A 106 0.06 5.28 -20.60
CA ALA A 106 0.55 4.89 -21.91
C ALA A 106 1.78 3.97 -21.84
N THR A 107 2.46 3.91 -20.68
CA THR A 107 3.46 2.88 -20.36
C THR A 107 2.86 1.49 -20.16
N LYS A 108 1.53 1.32 -20.30
CA LYS A 108 0.94 0.00 -20.51
C LYS A 108 1.51 -0.65 -21.77
N SER A 109 2.20 -1.76 -21.54
CA SER A 109 2.17 -2.91 -22.43
C SER A 109 0.74 -3.13 -22.92
N ARG A 110 0.56 -3.10 -24.24
CA ARG A 110 -0.69 -3.38 -24.92
C ARG A 110 -1.28 -4.73 -24.44
N GLY A 111 -2.46 -4.69 -23.82
CA GLY A 111 -3.52 -5.69 -24.05
C GLY A 111 -3.50 -7.04 -23.31
N SER A 112 -3.64 -7.07 -21.99
CA SER A 112 -4.28 -8.23 -21.35
C SER A 112 -5.38 -7.79 -20.38
N LEU A 113 -6.46 -8.57 -20.33
CA LEU A 113 -7.41 -8.51 -19.22
C LEU A 113 -6.63 -8.74 -17.91
N PRO A 114 -7.02 -8.09 -16.79
CA PRO A 114 -6.44 -8.38 -15.50
C PRO A 114 -6.62 -9.87 -15.17
N ASP A 115 -5.55 -10.54 -14.76
CA ASP A 115 -5.65 -11.94 -14.30
C ASP A 115 -6.34 -11.98 -12.93
N PRO A 116 -7.52 -12.63 -12.80
CA PRO A 116 -8.24 -12.75 -11.53
C PRO A 116 -7.46 -13.53 -10.46
N SER A 117 -6.42 -14.27 -10.87
CA SER A 117 -5.54 -15.03 -9.98
C SER A 117 -4.30 -14.24 -9.57
N SER A 118 -4.13 -13.01 -10.08
CA SER A 118 -2.98 -12.16 -9.75
C SER A 118 -3.16 -11.51 -8.38
N PRO A 119 -2.27 -11.78 -7.40
CA PRO A 119 -2.39 -11.21 -6.08
C PRO A 119 -1.83 -9.79 -6.03
N ASN A 120 -2.43 -8.96 -5.20
CA ASN A 120 -1.87 -7.70 -4.72
C ASN A 120 -1.56 -7.79 -3.23
N PHE A 121 -0.60 -6.98 -2.78
CA PHE A 121 -0.24 -6.89 -1.37
C PHE A 121 -0.49 -5.46 -0.87
N LEU A 122 -1.25 -5.35 0.21
CA LEU A 122 -1.47 -4.12 0.95
C LEU A 122 -0.58 -4.14 2.19
N THR A 123 0.10 -3.03 2.44
CA THR A 123 1.08 -2.89 3.53
C THR A 123 0.61 -1.80 4.49
N PHE A 124 0.50 -2.12 5.77
CA PHE A 124 0.04 -1.22 6.83
C PHE A 124 1.12 -1.11 7.90
N CYS A 125 1.47 0.13 8.27
CA CYS A 125 2.27 0.39 9.46
C CYS A 125 1.29 0.64 10.61
N ILE A 126 1.30 -0.24 11.61
CA ILE A 126 0.41 -0.18 12.76
C ILE A 126 1.30 0.08 13.96
N ASP A 127 1.28 1.33 14.43
CA ASP A 127 2.18 1.94 15.43
C ASP A 127 3.64 2.13 14.96
N GLU A 128 4.40 2.95 15.69
CA GLU A 128 5.84 3.18 15.47
C GLU A 128 6.71 2.09 16.13
N ASP A 129 6.23 0.85 16.20
CA ASP A 129 6.95 -0.24 16.85
C ASP A 129 7.88 -1.00 15.88
N ASN A 130 8.90 -1.65 16.45
CA ASN A 130 9.96 -2.32 15.69
C ASN A 130 9.52 -3.62 15.00
N ALA A 131 8.24 -3.99 15.08
CA ALA A 131 7.76 -5.27 14.60
C ALA A 131 7.39 -5.26 13.11
N GLY A 132 7.59 -4.12 12.43
CA GLY A 132 7.48 -4.00 10.98
C GLY A 132 6.04 -3.95 10.48
N PRO A 133 5.85 -3.88 9.16
CA PRO A 133 4.53 -3.65 8.59
C PRO A 133 3.69 -4.94 8.49
N LEU A 134 2.39 -4.80 8.72
CA LEU A 134 1.39 -5.81 8.43
C LEU A 134 1.15 -5.87 6.91
N ARG A 135 1.31 -7.05 6.30
CA ARG A 135 1.06 -7.24 4.85
C ARG A 135 -0.11 -8.17 4.61
N ILE A 136 -1.04 -7.76 3.74
CA ILE A 136 -2.25 -8.53 3.42
C ILE A 136 -2.31 -8.79 1.92
N ARG A 137 -2.40 -10.07 1.54
CA ARG A 137 -2.64 -10.48 0.16
C ARG A 137 -4.13 -10.39 -0.17
N THR A 138 -4.44 -9.80 -1.32
CA THR A 138 -5.79 -9.69 -1.89
C THR A 138 -5.78 -10.05 -3.37
N PHE A 139 -6.93 -10.34 -3.96
CA PHE A 139 -7.09 -10.63 -5.39
C PHE A 139 -8.16 -9.73 -6.01
N PRO A 140 -7.86 -8.46 -6.34
CA PRO A 140 -8.88 -7.46 -6.65
C PRO A 140 -9.78 -7.75 -7.84
N GLN A 141 -9.37 -8.66 -8.72
CA GLN A 141 -10.11 -9.07 -9.90
C GLN A 141 -10.73 -10.46 -9.77
N HIS A 142 -10.58 -11.11 -8.61
CA HIS A 142 -11.23 -12.37 -8.30
C HIS A 142 -12.72 -12.15 -8.02
N ASN A 143 -13.57 -13.07 -8.50
CA ASN A 143 -15.03 -12.98 -8.36
C ASN A 143 -15.53 -13.20 -6.93
N ASP A 144 -14.70 -13.83 -6.09
CA ASP A 144 -15.01 -14.07 -4.69
C ASP A 144 -14.67 -12.83 -3.85
N VAL A 145 -15.73 -12.16 -3.39
CA VAL A 145 -15.65 -10.90 -2.65
C VAL A 145 -14.89 -11.01 -1.32
N GLY A 146 -14.76 -12.22 -0.76
CA GLY A 146 -14.02 -12.48 0.48
C GLY A 146 -12.51 -12.36 0.32
N CYS A 147 -11.96 -12.67 -0.86
CA CYS A 147 -10.53 -12.56 -1.12
C CYS A 147 -10.15 -11.30 -1.93
N SER A 148 -11.12 -10.55 -2.47
CA SER A 148 -10.84 -9.46 -3.40
C SER A 148 -10.10 -8.27 -2.79
N LYS A 149 -10.56 -7.79 -1.63
CA LYS A 149 -10.07 -6.56 -1.00
C LYS A 149 -10.31 -6.55 0.50
N ILE A 150 -9.70 -5.58 1.18
CA ILE A 150 -10.14 -5.14 2.50
C ILE A 150 -11.37 -4.26 2.30
N TRP A 151 -12.47 -4.62 2.95
CA TRP A 151 -13.68 -3.81 2.97
C TRP A 151 -13.56 -2.68 3.98
N GLU A 152 -14.15 -1.54 3.64
CA GLU A 152 -14.07 -0.30 4.40
C GLU A 152 -14.61 -0.48 5.82
N ALA A 153 -15.65 -1.30 6.00
CA ALA A 153 -16.19 -1.66 7.32
C ALA A 153 -15.20 -2.47 8.17
N GLY A 154 -14.46 -3.41 7.57
CA GLY A 154 -13.41 -4.18 8.26
C GLY A 154 -12.24 -3.29 8.67
N ALA A 155 -11.85 -2.35 7.80
CA ALA A 155 -10.83 -1.35 8.13
C ALA A 155 -11.26 -0.44 9.28
N ALA A 156 -12.48 0.08 9.25
CA ALA A 156 -13.03 0.92 10.31
C ALA A 156 -13.17 0.15 11.64
N LEU A 157 -13.56 -1.13 11.60
CA LEU A 157 -13.64 -1.96 12.80
C LEU A 157 -12.24 -2.22 13.40
N ALA A 158 -11.24 -2.47 12.57
CA ALA A 158 -9.86 -2.64 13.01
C ALA A 158 -9.34 -1.37 13.71
N GLU A 159 -9.54 -0.21 13.09
CA GLU A 159 -9.17 1.08 13.67
C GLU A 159 -9.91 1.36 14.99
N PHE A 160 -11.21 1.07 15.05
CA PHE A 160 -11.99 1.20 16.28
C PHE A 160 -11.44 0.31 17.40
N LEU A 161 -11.10 -0.95 17.11
CA LEU A 161 -10.59 -1.90 18.10
C LEU A 161 -9.14 -1.64 18.52
N ILE A 162 -8.34 -0.96 17.69
CA ILE A 162 -7.04 -0.41 18.11
C ILE A 162 -7.25 0.59 19.25
N HIS A 163 -8.15 1.56 19.05
CA HIS A 163 -8.44 2.62 20.03
C HIS A 163 -9.27 2.14 21.24
N ASN A 164 -9.96 1.01 21.12
CA ASN A 164 -10.83 0.46 22.16
C ASN A 164 -10.44 -0.98 22.52
N SER A 165 -9.13 -1.25 22.56
CA SER A 165 -8.60 -2.62 22.74
C SER A 165 -9.08 -3.31 24.02
N ASP A 166 -9.44 -2.56 25.06
CA ASP A 166 -10.00 -3.10 26.31
C ASP A 166 -11.33 -3.85 26.12
N LEU A 167 -12.05 -3.60 25.02
CA LEU A 167 -13.27 -4.34 24.69
C LEU A 167 -13.00 -5.82 24.38
N VAL A 168 -11.80 -6.15 23.90
CA VAL A 168 -11.41 -7.51 23.45
C VAL A 168 -10.19 -8.07 24.19
N ARG A 169 -9.47 -7.24 24.94
CA ARG A 169 -8.29 -7.63 25.71
C ARG A 169 -8.55 -8.84 26.60
N ASN A 170 -7.66 -9.82 26.57
CA ASN A 170 -7.74 -11.07 27.33
C ASN A 170 -9.05 -11.86 27.12
N LYS A 171 -9.70 -11.71 25.95
CA LYS A 171 -10.87 -12.49 25.55
C LYS A 171 -10.55 -13.43 24.40
N ASP A 172 -11.32 -14.49 24.28
CA ASP A 172 -11.38 -15.32 23.08
C ASP A 172 -12.34 -14.65 22.09
N VAL A 173 -11.86 -14.38 20.88
CA VAL A 173 -12.57 -13.61 19.85
C VAL A 173 -12.91 -14.51 18.67
N VAL A 174 -14.10 -14.32 18.10
CA VAL A 174 -14.49 -14.95 16.83
C VAL A 174 -14.87 -13.86 15.84
N GLU A 175 -14.26 -13.87 14.65
CA GLU A 175 -14.61 -12.98 13.54
C GLU A 175 -15.36 -13.76 12.47
N PHE A 176 -16.61 -13.35 12.21
CA PHE A 176 -17.43 -13.92 11.13
C PHE A 176 -17.29 -13.10 9.85
N GLY A 177 -17.05 -13.78 8.72
CA GLY A 177 -16.83 -13.11 7.45
C GLY A 177 -15.50 -12.37 7.42
N SER A 178 -14.44 -13.07 7.84
CA SER A 178 -13.10 -12.50 8.01
C SER A 178 -12.47 -12.03 6.70
N GLY A 179 -12.94 -12.53 5.56
CA GLY A 179 -12.42 -12.20 4.24
C GLY A 179 -10.92 -12.46 4.16
N VAL A 180 -10.14 -11.41 3.87
CA VAL A 180 -8.68 -11.47 3.81
C VAL A 180 -7.99 -11.50 5.20
N GLY A 181 -8.75 -11.38 6.30
CA GLY A 181 -8.26 -11.51 7.68
C GLY A 181 -7.70 -10.23 8.29
N PHE A 182 -7.92 -9.08 7.67
CA PHE A 182 -7.31 -7.82 8.13
C PHE A 182 -7.69 -7.49 9.57
N THR A 183 -8.99 -7.45 9.90
CA THR A 183 -9.46 -7.10 11.25
C THR A 183 -8.88 -8.05 12.29
N GLY A 184 -9.03 -9.36 12.07
CA GLY A 184 -8.58 -10.36 13.02
C GLY A 184 -7.07 -10.34 13.24
N LEU A 185 -6.27 -10.13 12.20
CA LEU A 185 -4.82 -9.96 12.35
C LEU A 185 -4.44 -8.72 13.14
N VAL A 186 -5.13 -7.60 12.91
CA VAL A 186 -4.92 -6.37 13.71
C VAL A 186 -5.28 -6.60 15.17
N VAL A 187 -6.44 -7.21 15.43
CA VAL A 187 -6.92 -7.52 16.79
C VAL A 187 -5.97 -8.48 17.50
N ALA A 188 -5.48 -9.50 16.81
CA ALA A 188 -4.50 -10.44 17.35
C ALA A 188 -3.22 -9.72 17.79
N GLY A 189 -2.63 -8.93 16.89
CA GLY A 189 -1.34 -8.28 17.14
C GLY A 189 -1.41 -7.14 18.15
N VAL A 190 -2.44 -6.32 18.11
CA VAL A 190 -2.46 -5.03 18.84
C VAL A 190 -3.27 -5.13 20.13
N SER A 191 -4.37 -5.87 20.13
CA SER A 191 -5.36 -5.79 21.21
C SER A 191 -5.13 -6.76 22.37
N ARG A 192 -4.08 -7.60 22.31
CA ARG A 192 -3.72 -8.60 23.34
C ARG A 192 -4.91 -9.49 23.72
N VAL A 193 -5.54 -10.08 22.70
CA VAL A 193 -6.59 -11.09 22.89
C VAL A 193 -5.98 -12.40 23.40
N THR A 194 -6.80 -13.25 24.04
CA THR A 194 -6.36 -14.60 24.46
C THR A 194 -6.24 -15.52 23.25
N SER A 195 -7.24 -15.46 22.37
CA SER A 195 -7.25 -16.17 21.11
C SER A 195 -8.17 -15.46 20.11
N ILE A 196 -7.96 -15.73 18.82
CA ILE A 196 -8.85 -15.32 17.76
C ILE A 196 -9.10 -16.47 16.77
N HIS A 197 -10.37 -16.63 16.42
CA HIS A 197 -10.86 -17.60 15.45
C HIS A 197 -11.50 -16.82 14.29
N MET A 198 -10.90 -16.91 13.11
CA MET A 198 -11.39 -16.24 11.91
C MET A 198 -12.15 -17.23 11.03
N THR A 199 -13.36 -16.87 10.61
CA THR A 199 -14.22 -17.74 9.80
C THR A 199 -14.65 -17.05 8.52
N ASP A 200 -14.79 -17.83 7.45
CA ASP A 200 -15.39 -17.40 6.19
C ASP A 200 -16.06 -18.59 5.47
N TYR A 201 -16.73 -18.33 4.34
CA TYR A 201 -17.55 -19.31 3.66
C TYR A 201 -16.82 -20.09 2.58
N THR A 202 -16.08 -19.41 1.69
CA THR A 202 -15.53 -20.06 0.50
C THR A 202 -14.13 -20.60 0.73
N SER A 203 -13.81 -21.72 0.07
CA SER A 203 -12.46 -22.31 0.13
C SER A 203 -11.39 -21.33 -0.35
N ALA A 204 -11.66 -20.55 -1.41
CA ALA A 204 -10.71 -19.54 -1.91
C ALA A 204 -10.41 -18.45 -0.86
N THR A 205 -11.43 -18.02 -0.12
CA THR A 205 -11.25 -17.04 0.95
C THR A 205 -10.50 -17.65 2.13
N LEU A 206 -10.86 -18.85 2.57
CA LEU A 206 -10.16 -19.56 3.66
C LEU A 206 -8.70 -19.86 3.32
N GLU A 207 -8.39 -20.25 2.08
CA GLU A 207 -7.02 -20.44 1.60
C GLU A 207 -6.23 -19.14 1.60
N ASN A 208 -6.84 -18.03 1.15
CA ASN A 208 -6.18 -16.74 1.18
C ASN A 208 -5.98 -16.20 2.61
N LEU A 209 -6.97 -16.41 3.47
CA LEU A 209 -6.91 -16.09 4.89
C LEU A 209 -5.79 -16.87 5.57
N ALA A 210 -5.66 -18.17 5.30
CA ALA A 210 -4.61 -19.03 5.85
C ALA A 210 -3.22 -18.53 5.43
N PHE A 211 -3.09 -18.17 4.15
CA PHE A 211 -1.87 -17.57 3.63
C PHE A 211 -1.53 -16.25 4.34
N ASN A 212 -2.51 -15.38 4.57
CA ASN A 212 -2.28 -14.10 5.25
C ASN A 212 -1.87 -14.29 6.72
N VAL A 213 -2.47 -15.25 7.42
CA VAL A 213 -2.04 -15.62 8.78
C VAL A 213 -0.59 -16.09 8.79
N GLU A 214 -0.22 -16.96 7.85
CA GLU A 214 1.15 -17.46 7.76
C GLU A 214 2.15 -16.35 7.37
N LEU A 215 1.78 -15.49 6.42
CA LEU A 215 2.59 -14.35 5.99
C LEU A 215 2.91 -13.40 7.15
N GLN A 216 2.02 -13.30 8.14
CA GLN A 216 2.15 -12.41 9.31
C GLN A 216 2.63 -13.14 10.57
N ARG A 217 3.08 -14.39 10.47
CA ARG A 217 3.54 -15.18 11.62
C ARG A 217 4.61 -14.45 12.44
N ASP A 218 5.66 -13.94 11.80
CA ASP A 218 6.76 -13.26 12.50
C ASP A 218 6.29 -11.92 13.10
N TRP A 219 5.39 -11.21 12.40
CA TRP A 219 4.80 -9.96 12.87
C TRP A 219 3.95 -10.17 14.14
N LEU A 220 3.20 -11.28 14.20
CA LEU A 220 2.41 -11.70 15.37
C LEU A 220 3.32 -12.11 16.54
N ILE A 221 4.34 -12.92 16.30
CA ILE A 221 5.30 -13.38 17.32
C ILE A 221 6.05 -12.19 17.92
N ALA A 222 6.47 -11.22 17.10
CA ALA A 222 7.14 -10.01 17.57
C ALA A 222 6.27 -9.17 18.51
N ARG A 223 4.94 -9.32 18.44
CA ARG A 223 3.95 -8.69 19.33
C ARG A 223 3.51 -9.59 20.50
N GLY A 224 4.17 -10.73 20.69
CA GLY A 224 3.89 -11.66 21.78
C GLY A 224 2.66 -12.54 21.58
N VAL A 225 2.15 -12.65 20.35
CA VAL A 225 1.02 -13.52 20.02
C VAL A 225 1.54 -14.95 19.80
N GLU A 226 0.95 -15.92 20.50
CA GLU A 226 1.27 -17.33 20.26
C GLU A 226 0.61 -17.81 18.96
N PRO A 227 1.33 -18.44 18.01
CA PRO A 227 0.74 -18.83 16.72
C PRO A 227 -0.52 -19.71 16.81
N LYS A 228 -0.58 -20.59 17.81
CA LYS A 228 -1.75 -21.47 18.06
C LYS A 228 -3.00 -20.71 18.51
N SER A 229 -2.87 -19.45 18.93
CA SER A 229 -3.98 -18.60 19.37
C SER A 229 -4.69 -17.92 18.19
N VAL A 230 -4.12 -17.96 16.99
CA VAL A 230 -4.73 -17.44 15.76
C VAL A 230 -5.11 -18.65 14.91
N THR A 231 -6.41 -18.90 14.78
CA THR A 231 -6.90 -20.08 14.06
C THR A 231 -7.96 -19.73 13.05
N LEU A 232 -8.14 -20.62 12.08
CA LEU A 232 -9.15 -20.53 11.06
C LEU A 232 -10.19 -21.61 11.28
N VAL A 233 -11.46 -21.26 11.13
CA VAL A 233 -12.58 -22.21 11.18
C VAL A 233 -13.34 -22.12 9.87
N GLY A 234 -13.41 -23.25 9.16
CA GLY A 234 -14.16 -23.42 7.91
C GLY A 234 -15.30 -24.41 8.07
#